data_AF-A0A4R2R9C1-F1
#
_entry.id   AF-A0A4R2R9C1-F1
#
_cell.length_a   1.000
_cell.length_b   1.000
_cell.length_c   1.000
_cell.angle_alpha   90.00
_cell.angle_beta   90.00
_cell.angle_gamma   90.00
#
_symmetry.space_group_name_H-M   'P 1'
#
loop_
_entity.id
_entity.type
_entity.pdbx_description
1 polymer ?
#
loop_
_entity_poly.entity_id
_entity_poly.type
_entity_poly.pdbx_seq_one_letter_code
_entity_poly.pdbx_strand_id
1 'polypeptide(L)' 'MLKVSEVTVRRWIRDGELRAIDIGKGWRVGTNDLGAFLRAHETRPAEPSVAQYPPGADAGRTEQT' A
#
# COMPACT_ATOMS: atom_id res chain seq x y z
N MET A 1 -9.17 1.41 -4.71
CA MET A 1 -9.76 2.62 -4.12
C MET A 1 -9.73 2.51 -2.60
N LEU A 2 -9.21 3.52 -1.92
CA LEU A 2 -9.12 3.56 -0.45
C LEU A 2 -10.51 3.95 0.11
N LYS A 3 -11.10 3.13 0.98
CA LYS A 3 -12.43 3.38 1.58
C LYS A 3 -12.29 4.22 2.86
N VAL A 4 -12.01 5.51 2.73
CA VAL A 4 -11.99 6.45 3.87
C VAL A 4 -12.77 7.71 3.54
N SER A 5 -13.44 8.29 4.54
CA SER A 5 -14.12 9.57 4.42
C SER A 5 -13.12 10.71 4.21
N GLU A 6 -13.47 11.68 3.37
CA GLU A 6 -12.69 12.89 3.15
C GLU A 6 -12.45 13.68 4.45
N VAL A 7 -13.41 13.64 5.38
CA VAL A 7 -13.29 14.30 6.69
C VAL A 7 -12.11 13.72 7.47
N THR A 8 -11.95 12.40 7.43
CA THR A 8 -10.85 11.69 8.08
C THR A 8 -9.51 12.06 7.44
N VAL A 9 -9.46 12.11 6.10
CA VAL A 9 -8.25 12.51 5.37
C VAL A 9 -7.86 13.96 5.70
N ARG A 10 -8.81 14.89 5.71
CA ARG A 10 -8.58 16.28 6.10
C ARG A 10 -8.09 16.40 7.54
N ARG A 11 -8.60 15.57 8.45
CA ARG A 11 -8.12 15.49 9.82
C ARG A 11 -6.65 15.06 9.88
N TRP A 12 -6.26 13.99 9.18
CA TRP A 12 -4.87 13.53 9.17
C TRP A 12 -3.89 14.56 8.62
N ILE A 13 -4.31 15.31 7.60
CA ILE A 13 -3.50 16.39 7.04
C ILE A 13 -3.33 17.52 8.07
N ARG A 14 -4.42 17.95 8.72
CA ARG A 14 -4.40 19.02 9.72
C ARG A 14 -3.60 18.62 10.97
N ASP A 15 -3.76 17.38 11.41
CA ASP A 15 -3.12 16.85 12.61
C ASP A 15 -1.62 16.52 12.34
N GLY A 16 -1.16 16.65 11.08
CA GLY A 16 0.24 16.47 10.67
C GLY A 16 0.66 15.01 10.44
N GLU A 17 -0.29 14.07 10.54
CA GLU A 17 -0.07 12.64 10.36
C GLU A 17 0.10 12.27 8.88
N LEU A 18 -0.67 12.92 8.00
CA LEU A 18 -0.57 12.71 6.55
C LEU A 18 0.07 13.92 5.88
N ARG A 19 1.28 13.73 5.34
CA ARG A 19 1.99 14.77 4.61
C ARG A 19 1.25 15.10 3.31
N ALA A 20 0.82 16.35 3.20
CA ALA A 20 0.16 16.85 2.00
C ALA A 20 0.68 18.25 1.65
N ILE A 21 0.63 18.58 0.37
CA ILE A 21 1.02 19.87 -0.18
C ILE A 21 -0.25 20.63 -0.53
N ASP A 22 -0.43 21.82 0.05
CA ASP A 22 -1.49 22.73 -0.35
C ASP A 22 -1.18 23.34 -1.73
N ILE A 23 -2.09 23.16 -2.67
CA ILE A 23 -2.00 23.71 -4.02
C ILE A 23 -3.06 24.80 -4.29
N GLY A 24 -3.68 25.34 -3.24
CA GLY A 24 -4.66 26.44 -3.30
C GLY A 24 -6.07 26.05 -3.72
N LYS A 25 -6.27 24.87 -4.34
CA LYS A 25 -7.58 24.30 -4.69
C LYS A 25 -7.88 23.00 -3.94
N GLY A 26 -6.97 22.58 -3.07
CA GLY A 26 -7.02 21.30 -2.38
C GLY A 26 -5.62 20.83 -2.02
N TRP A 27 -5.54 19.58 -1.57
CA TRP A 27 -4.31 18.99 -1.07
C TRP A 27 -3.83 17.90 -2.03
N ARG A 28 -2.53 17.91 -2.37
CA ARG A 28 -1.87 16.80 -3.07
C ARG A 28 -1.06 15.98 -2.09
N VAL A 29 -1.31 14.68 -2.10
CA VAL A 29 -0.54 13.69 -1.34
C VAL A 29 0.33 12.92 -2.33
N GLY A 30 1.64 12.85 -2.06
CA GLY A 30 2.54 12.02 -2.85
C GLY A 30 2.27 10.54 -2.62
N THR A 31 2.43 9.70 -3.65
CA THR A 31 2.24 8.24 -3.51
C THR A 31 3.17 7.65 -2.44
N ASN A 32 4.39 8.17 -2.33
CA ASN A 32 5.35 7.73 -1.32
C ASN A 32 4.91 8.12 0.10
N ASP A 33 4.47 9.37 0.28
CA ASP A 33 3.97 9.86 1.58
C ASP A 33 2.71 9.09 2.01
N LEU A 34 1.79 8.82 1.07
CA LEU A 34 0.63 7.99 1.33
C LEU A 34 1.03 6.56 1.71
N GLY A 35 2.00 5.97 1.01
CA GLY A 35 2.51 4.64 1.33
C GLY A 35 3.15 4.56 2.72
N ALA A 36 3.94 5.57 3.10
CA ALA A 36 4.53 5.66 4.43
C ALA A 36 3.47 5.83 5.53
N PHE A 37 2.48 6.70 5.29
CA PHE A 37 1.36 6.91 6.19
C PHE A 37 0.57 5.62 6.43
N LEU A 38 0.23 4.89 5.35
CA LEU A 38 -0.52 3.64 5.45
C LEU A 38 0.25 2.59 6.25
N ARG A 39 1.55 2.42 6.00
CA ARG A 39 2.39 1.48 6.76
C ARG A 39 2.46 1.83 8.25
N ALA A 40 2.53 3.12 8.59
CA ALA A 40 2.57 3.58 9.97
C ALA A 40 1.22 3.37 10.71
N HIS A 41 0.10 3.39 9.97
CA HIS A 41 -1.26 3.21 10.48
C HIS A 41 -1.78 1.77 10.37
N GLU A 42 -0.95 0.82 9.93
CA GLU A 42 -1.29 -0.60 9.91
C GLU A 42 -1.50 -1.11 11.34
N THR A 43 -2.77 -1.35 11.70
CA THR A 43 -3.16 -1.93 13.00
C THR A 43 -2.93 -3.44 13.07
N ARG A 44 -2.71 -4.06 11.92
CA ARG A 44 -2.27 -5.45 11.77
C ARG A 44 -1.11 -5.49 10.79
N PRO A 45 -0.07 -6.29 11.06
CA PRO A 45 0.98 -6.51 10.08
C PRO A 45 0.36 -7.07 8.80
N ALA A 46 0.76 -6.55 7.65
CA ALA A 46 0.39 -7.12 6.37
C ALA A 46 0.72 -8.61 6.38
N GLU A 47 -0.30 -9.47 6.31
CA GLU A 47 -0.04 -10.90 6.14
C GLU A 47 0.81 -11.04 4.88
N PRO A 48 1.94 -11.77 4.93
CA PRO A 48 2.74 -11.98 3.75
C PRO A 48 1.82 -12.64 2.73
N SER A 49 1.40 -11.87 1.73
CA SER A 49 0.66 -12.39 0.60
C SER A 49 1.61 -13.39 -0.01
N VAL A 50 1.37 -14.67 0.28
CA VAL A 50 2.11 -15.77 -0.32
C VAL A 50 1.92 -15.54 -1.80
N ALA A 51 2.97 -15.02 -2.45
CA ALA A 51 3.01 -14.86 -3.87
C ALA A 51 2.61 -16.23 -4.41
N GLN A 52 1.43 -16.27 -5.01
CA GLN A 52 0.80 -17.47 -5.52
C GLN A 52 1.62 -17.88 -6.74
N TYR A 53 2.82 -18.41 -6.50
CA TYR A 53 3.67 -19.04 -7.47
C TYR A 53 3.09 -20.44 -7.64
N PRO A 54 2.55 -20.82 -8.81
CA PRO A 54 2.11 -22.19 -9.01
C PRO A 54 3.33 -23.10 -8.88
N PRO A 55 3.34 -24.07 -7.94
CA PRO A 55 4.38 -25.08 -7.92
C PRO A 55 4.11 -26.05 -9.07
N GLY A 56 4.67 -25.79 -10.25
CA GLY A 56 4.41 -26.68 -11.38
C GLY A 56 5.07 -26.35 -12.71
N ALA A 57 6.18 -25.59 -12.75
CA ALA A 57 6.87 -25.30 -14.01
C ALA A 57 8.16 -26.11 -14.24
N ASP A 58 8.58 -26.99 -13.33
CA ASP A 58 9.83 -27.74 -13.50
C ASP A 58 9.73 -29.16 -12.92
N ALA A 59 9.16 -30.09 -13.69
CA ALA A 59 9.35 -31.53 -13.48
C ALA A 59 8.98 -32.29 -14.76
N GLY A 60 9.90 -32.37 -15.73
CA GLY A 60 9.64 -33.15 -16.94
C GLY A 60 10.74 -33.18 -17.99
N ARG A 61 12.02 -33.09 -17.61
CA ARG A 61 13.11 -33.51 -18.50
C ARG A 61 14.27 -34.11 -17.70
N THR A 62 14.16 -35.40 -17.42
CA THR A 62 15.34 -36.24 -17.23
C THR A 62 15.20 -37.43 -18.15
N GLU A 63 15.90 -37.32 -19.28
CA GLU A 63 16.44 -38.44 -20.04
C GLU A 63 17.28 -39.32 -19.10
N GLN A 64 17.13 -40.66 -19.19
CA GLN A 64 18.21 -41.67 -19.15
C GLN A 64 17.65 -43.07 -18.82
N THR A 65 17.56 -43.92 -19.84
CA THR A 65 18.17 -45.27 -19.96
C THR A 65 17.44 -46.09 -21.00
#